data_AF-A0AAV2IWI1-F1
#
_entry.id   AF-A0AAV2IWI1-F1
#
_cell.length_a   1.000
_cell.length_b   1.000
_cell.length_c   1.000
_cell.angle_alpha   90.00
_cell.angle_beta   90.00
_cell.angle_gamma   90.00
#
_symmetry.space_group_name_H-M   'P 1'
#
loop_
_entity.id
_entity.type
_entity.pdbx_description
1 polymer ?
#
loop_
_entity_poly.entity_id
_entity_poly.type
_entity_poly.pdbx_seq_one_letter_code
_entity_poly.pdbx_strand_id
1 'polypeptide(L)'
;MSLLLDQACLPLDQACLLLDQVCLLDQACLLDQACLLLDQVCLLLDQACLLLDQACLLDQACLLLDQVCLLLDQVCLLLDQVCLLLDQACLLLDQVCLLDQACLLLDQVCLLLDQACLLLDQVCLLLDQACLLLDQVCLLLDQVCLLDQACLLLDQVCLLLDQACLLLNQACLLLDQVCLLLDQAVYF
;
A
#
# COMPACT_ATOMS: atom_id res chain seq x y z
N MET A 1 30.05 46.22 -8.95
CA MET A 1 30.27 44.80 -9.30
C MET A 1 29.55 43.86 -8.34
N SER A 2 29.36 44.23 -7.06
CA SER A 2 28.54 43.49 -6.08
C SER A 2 27.03 43.50 -6.38
N LEU A 3 26.45 44.63 -6.81
CA LEU A 3 25.01 44.73 -7.10
C LEU A 3 24.53 43.94 -8.33
N LEU A 4 25.44 43.57 -9.25
CA LEU A 4 25.09 42.76 -10.43
C LEU A 4 25.09 41.26 -10.14
N LEU A 5 25.79 40.82 -9.10
CA LEU A 5 25.76 39.43 -8.63
C LEU A 5 24.46 39.16 -7.86
N ASP A 6 24.06 40.06 -6.94
CA ASP A 6 22.82 39.90 -6.17
C ASP A 6 21.55 39.84 -7.06
N GLN A 7 21.51 40.61 -8.16
CA GLN A 7 20.38 40.57 -9.11
C GLN A 7 20.32 39.32 -9.97
N ALA A 8 21.43 38.60 -10.14
CA ALA A 8 21.49 37.33 -10.87
C ALA A 8 21.23 36.12 -9.96
N CYS A 9 21.49 36.24 -8.66
CA CYS A 9 21.20 35.21 -7.66
C CYS A 9 19.70 35.08 -7.36
N LEU A 10 18.98 36.20 -7.19
CA LEU A 10 17.53 36.21 -6.93
C LEU A 10 16.66 35.40 -7.92
N PRO A 11 16.84 35.51 -9.25
CA PRO A 11 16.08 34.70 -10.21
C PRO A 11 16.51 33.23 -10.25
N LEU A 12 17.75 32.92 -9.86
CA LEU A 12 18.22 31.54 -9.72
C LEU A 12 17.62 30.89 -8.46
N ASP A 13 17.62 31.60 -7.33
CA ASP A 13 17.01 31.11 -6.08
C ASP A 13 15.51 30.90 -6.24
N GLN A 14 14.80 31.79 -6.94
CA GLN A 14 13.39 31.60 -7.29
C GLN A 14 13.16 30.42 -8.24
N ALA A 15 14.07 30.19 -9.19
CA ALA A 15 13.96 29.06 -10.10
C ALA A 15 14.22 27.72 -9.39
N CYS A 16 15.15 27.69 -8.42
CA CYS A 16 15.39 26.53 -7.58
C CYS A 16 14.18 26.22 -6.68
N LEU A 17 13.62 27.22 -5.99
CA LEU A 17 12.41 27.07 -5.19
C LEU A 17 11.21 26.56 -6.00
N LEU A 18 11.05 27.03 -7.24
CA LEU A 18 10.00 26.54 -8.14
C LEU A 18 10.25 25.11 -8.62
N LEU A 19 11.52 24.73 -8.83
CA LEU A 19 11.87 23.34 -9.17
C LEU A 19 11.58 22.41 -7.99
N ASP A 20 11.97 22.79 -6.78
CA ASP A 20 11.76 21.98 -5.56
C ASP A 20 10.27 21.78 -5.28
N GLN A 21 9.45 22.83 -5.48
CA GLN A 21 7.99 22.74 -5.37
C GLN A 21 7.37 21.82 -6.43
N VAL A 22 7.86 21.83 -7.67
CA VAL A 22 7.36 20.94 -8.73
C VAL A 22 7.76 19.48 -8.44
N CYS A 23 8.98 19.24 -7.96
CA CYS A 23 9.45 17.91 -7.56
C CYS A 23 8.61 17.33 -6.41
N LEU A 24 8.27 18.14 -5.41
CA LEU A 24 7.42 17.72 -4.29
C LEU A 24 5.97 17.44 -4.73
N LEU A 25 5.46 18.21 -5.69
CA LEU A 25 4.12 17.99 -6.26
C LEU A 25 4.05 16.64 -7.01
N ASP A 26 5.08 16.30 -7.77
CA ASP A 26 5.16 15.02 -8.49
C ASP A 26 5.24 13.83 -7.52
N GLN A 27 5.93 14.00 -6.38
CA GLN A 27 6.03 12.98 -5.32
C GLN A 27 4.68 12.77 -4.59
N ALA A 28 3.96 13.85 -4.31
CA ALA A 28 2.61 13.77 -3.73
C ALA A 28 1.64 13.02 -4.67
N CYS A 29 1.72 13.26 -5.99
CA CYS A 29 0.91 12.54 -6.97
C CYS A 29 1.18 11.02 -6.98
N LEU A 30 2.42 10.60 -6.74
CA LEU A 30 2.79 9.18 -6.65
C LEU A 30 2.28 8.54 -5.36
N LEU A 31 2.28 9.28 -4.23
CA LEU A 31 1.68 8.82 -2.99
C LEU A 31 0.16 8.63 -3.15
N ASP A 32 -0.53 9.60 -3.77
CA ASP A 32 -1.95 9.48 -4.07
C ASP A 32 -2.27 8.24 -4.92
N GLN A 33 -1.41 7.94 -5.89
CA GLN A 33 -1.54 6.72 -6.70
C GLN A 33 -1.37 5.45 -5.85
N ALA A 34 -0.40 5.43 -4.93
CA ALA A 34 -0.22 4.31 -4.00
C ALA A 34 -1.46 4.13 -3.10
N CYS A 35 -2.02 5.22 -2.55
CA CYS A 35 -3.24 5.19 -1.75
C CYS A 35 -4.43 4.62 -2.53
N LEU A 36 -4.61 5.02 -3.80
CA LEU A 36 -5.68 4.48 -4.66
C LEU A 36 -5.52 2.97 -4.92
N LEU A 37 -4.29 2.44 -4.96
CA LEU A 37 -4.06 1.00 -5.07
C LEU A 37 -4.44 0.28 -3.77
N LEU A 38 -4.13 0.86 -2.61
CA LEU A 38 -4.52 0.30 -1.32
C LEU A 38 -6.04 0.26 -1.15
N ASP A 39 -6.75 1.31 -1.58
CA ASP A 39 -8.21 1.32 -1.60
C ASP A 39 -8.80 0.20 -2.47
N GLN A 40 -8.19 -0.07 -3.63
CA GLN A 40 -8.59 -1.19 -4.49
C GLN A 40 -8.33 -2.54 -3.83
N VAL A 41 -7.23 -2.68 -3.10
CA VAL A 41 -6.94 -3.89 -2.33
C VAL A 41 -8.01 -4.11 -1.27
N CYS A 42 -8.37 -3.09 -0.49
CA CYS A 42 -9.43 -3.19 0.52
C CYS A 42 -10.76 -3.67 -0.08
N LEU A 43 -11.14 -3.15 -1.26
CA LEU A 43 -12.35 -3.59 -1.97
C LEU A 43 -12.29 -5.07 -2.39
N LEU A 44 -11.13 -5.55 -2.83
CA LEU A 44 -10.94 -6.96 -3.19
C LEU A 44 -11.02 -7.88 -1.96
N LEU A 45 -10.47 -7.45 -0.83
CA LEU A 45 -10.54 -8.19 0.44
C LEU A 45 -11.98 -8.25 0.97
N ASP A 46 -12.72 -7.16 0.92
CA ASP A 46 -14.14 -7.14 1.27
C ASP A 46 -14.96 -8.11 0.40
N GLN A 47 -14.67 -8.14 -0.91
CA GLN A 47 -15.32 -9.08 -1.83
C GLN A 47 -14.95 -10.54 -1.50
N ALA A 48 -13.69 -10.82 -1.17
CA ALA A 48 -13.23 -12.13 -0.74
C ALA A 48 -13.96 -12.60 0.53
N CYS A 49 -14.06 -11.74 1.56
CA CYS A 49 -14.79 -12.03 2.79
C CYS A 49 -16.26 -12.37 2.53
N LEU A 50 -16.94 -11.61 1.67
CA LEU A 50 -18.35 -11.86 1.30
C LEU A 50 -18.54 -13.21 0.59
N LEU A 51 -17.57 -13.66 -0.20
CA LEU A 51 -17.62 -14.97 -0.87
C LEU A 51 -17.34 -16.11 0.11
N LEU A 52 -16.41 -15.91 1.05
CA LEU A 52 -16.13 -16.88 2.12
C LEU A 52 -17.35 -17.10 3.03
N ASP A 53 -18.05 -16.03 3.39
CA ASP A 53 -19.29 -16.12 4.17
C ASP A 53 -20.36 -16.96 3.45
N GLN A 54 -20.46 -16.85 2.12
CA GLN A 54 -21.37 -17.67 1.31
C GLN A 54 -20.94 -19.14 1.28
N ALA A 55 -19.64 -19.42 1.21
CA ALA A 55 -19.11 -20.78 1.25
C ALA A 55 -19.32 -21.43 2.63
N CYS A 56 -19.19 -20.68 3.73
CA CYS A 56 -19.43 -21.15 5.09
C CYS A 56 -20.86 -21.66 5.34
N LEU A 57 -21.87 -21.09 4.69
CA LEU A 57 -23.26 -21.51 4.84
C LEU A 57 -23.56 -22.89 4.22
N LEU A 58 -22.63 -23.44 3.43
CA LEU A 58 -22.84 -24.64 2.63
C LEU A 58 -22.14 -25.90 3.18
N ASP A 59 -21.24 -25.84 4.18
CA ASP A 59 -20.33 -26.99 4.43
C ASP A 59 -19.80 -27.26 5.86
N GLN A 60 -19.12 -28.39 6.05
CA GLN A 60 -18.45 -28.83 7.30
C GLN A 60 -17.10 -28.15 7.59
N ALA A 61 -16.58 -27.33 6.67
CA ALA A 61 -15.25 -26.70 6.74
C ALA A 61 -15.23 -25.34 7.46
N CYS A 62 -16.34 -24.91 8.08
CA CYS A 62 -16.51 -23.56 8.64
C CYS A 62 -15.36 -23.09 9.55
N LEU A 63 -14.80 -23.96 10.39
CA LEU A 63 -13.73 -23.56 11.32
C LEU A 63 -12.44 -23.09 10.61
N LEU A 64 -12.11 -23.64 9.45
CA LEU A 64 -10.93 -23.22 8.67
C LEU A 64 -11.23 -21.94 7.90
N LEU A 65 -12.44 -21.82 7.35
CA LEU A 65 -12.89 -20.60 6.68
C LEU A 65 -12.98 -19.42 7.67
N ASP A 66 -13.45 -19.64 8.90
CA ASP A 66 -13.45 -18.64 9.97
C ASP A 66 -12.03 -18.16 10.30
N GLN A 67 -11.02 -19.05 10.25
CA GLN A 67 -9.62 -18.67 10.42
C GLN A 67 -9.11 -17.81 9.26
N VAL A 68 -9.53 -18.12 8.03
CA VAL A 68 -9.21 -17.28 6.87
C VAL A 68 -9.84 -15.89 7.01
N CYS A 69 -11.12 -15.80 7.41
CA CYS A 69 -11.77 -14.50 7.64
C CYS A 69 -11.04 -13.67 8.70
N LEU A 70 -10.63 -14.29 9.82
CA LEU A 70 -9.85 -13.60 10.86
C LEU A 70 -8.47 -13.12 10.35
N LEU A 71 -7.84 -13.84 9.44
CA LEU A 71 -6.60 -13.39 8.79
C LEU A 71 -6.86 -12.19 7.89
N LEU A 72 -7.91 -12.22 7.08
CA LEU A 72 -8.28 -11.10 6.21
C LEU A 72 -8.63 -9.84 7.02
N ASP A 73 -9.33 -9.98 8.15
CA ASP A 73 -9.60 -8.86 9.06
C ASP A 73 -8.30 -8.23 9.60
N GLN A 74 -7.29 -9.05 9.94
CA GLN A 74 -5.97 -8.55 10.35
C GLN A 74 -5.25 -7.82 9.21
N VAL A 75 -5.39 -8.33 7.98
CA VAL A 75 -4.85 -7.67 6.79
C VAL A 75 -5.47 -6.28 6.61
N CYS A 76 -6.80 -6.16 6.71
CA CYS A 76 -7.48 -4.87 6.60
C CYS A 76 -6.99 -3.86 7.67
N LEU A 77 -6.82 -4.30 8.91
CA LEU A 77 -6.30 -3.45 9.99
C LEU A 77 -4.86 -2.97 9.74
N LEU A 78 -4.02 -3.79 9.10
CA LEU A 78 -2.66 -3.39 8.72
C LEU A 78 -2.67 -2.41 7.55
N LEU A 79 -3.55 -2.59 6.57
CA LEU A 79 -3.72 -1.65 5.46
C LEU A 79 -4.19 -0.28 5.96
N ASP A 80 -5.12 -0.23 6.91
CA ASP A 80 -5.52 1.02 7.57
C ASP A 80 -4.34 1.74 8.22
N GLN A 81 -3.42 1.00 8.86
CA GLN A 81 -2.21 1.58 9.45
C GLN A 81 -1.26 2.13 8.38
N VAL A 82 -1.12 1.43 7.24
CA VAL A 82 -0.34 1.90 6.11
C VAL A 82 -0.92 3.22 5.59
N CYS A 83 -2.23 3.31 5.36
CA CYS A 83 -2.89 4.53 4.90
C CYS A 83 -2.61 5.71 5.85
N LEU A 84 -2.70 5.48 7.17
CA LEU A 84 -2.39 6.51 8.17
C LEU A 84 -0.92 6.99 8.12
N LEU A 85 0.03 6.11 7.82
CA LEU A 85 1.44 6.49 7.65
C LEU A 85 1.65 7.31 6.37
N LEU A 86 0.99 6.94 5.27
CA LEU A 86 1.04 7.68 4.02
C LEU A 86 0.42 9.07 4.15
N ASP A 87 -0.73 9.19 4.83
CA ASP A 87 -1.35 10.48 5.12
C ASP A 87 -0.42 11.40 5.93
N GLN A 88 0.29 10.84 6.92
CA GLN A 88 1.28 11.60 7.69
C GLN A 88 2.46 12.04 6.82
N ALA A 89 2.95 11.18 5.93
CA ALA A 89 3.99 11.52 4.98
C ALA A 89 3.56 12.67 4.05
N CYS A 90 2.34 12.63 3.50
CA CYS A 90 1.77 13.72 2.70
C CYS A 90 1.73 15.04 3.48
N LEU A 91 1.22 15.03 4.72
CA LEU A 91 1.13 16.23 5.55
C LEU A 91 2.50 16.83 5.89
N LEU A 92 3.54 16.00 6.00
CA LEU A 92 4.90 16.48 6.22
C LEU A 92 5.51 17.06 4.94
N LEU A 93 5.27 16.46 3.77
CA LEU A 93 5.68 17.01 2.47
C LEU A 93 5.05 18.38 2.20
N ASP A 94 3.76 18.55 2.53
CA ASP A 94 3.08 19.85 2.43
C ASP A 94 3.73 20.91 3.33
N GLN A 95 4.25 20.52 4.50
CA GLN A 95 4.96 21.43 5.41
C GLN A 95 6.36 21.78 4.89
N VAL A 96 7.05 20.85 4.23
CA VAL A 96 8.35 21.11 3.58
C VAL A 96 8.22 22.22 2.55
N CYS A 97 7.14 22.24 1.75
CA CYS A 97 6.86 23.30 0.79
C CYS A 97 6.74 24.72 1.39
N LEU A 98 6.61 24.84 2.72
CA LEU A 98 6.36 26.10 3.44
C LEU A 98 7.55 26.59 4.29
N LEU A 99 8.62 25.82 4.45
CA LEU A 99 9.74 26.11 5.37
C LEU A 99 11.12 25.87 4.76
N ASP A 100 12.11 26.71 5.13
CA ASP A 100 13.53 26.57 4.75
C ASP A 100 14.27 25.41 5.48
N GLN A 101 13.60 24.62 6.33
CA GLN A 101 14.18 23.47 7.06
C GLN A 101 13.77 22.12 6.45
N ALA A 102 14.02 21.95 5.15
CA ALA A 102 13.54 20.81 4.37
C ALA A 102 14.16 19.45 4.76
N CYS A 103 15.47 19.40 5.07
CA CYS A 103 16.20 18.11 5.16
C CYS A 103 15.69 17.17 6.27
N LEU A 104 15.48 17.68 7.50
CA LEU A 104 15.03 16.86 8.64
C LEU A 104 13.59 16.35 8.47
N LEU A 105 12.74 17.11 7.78
CA LEU A 105 11.36 16.71 7.50
C LEU A 105 11.33 15.66 6.38
N LEU A 106 12.16 15.82 5.35
CA LEU A 106 12.30 14.82 4.29
C LEU A 106 12.82 13.48 4.82
N ASP A 107 13.82 13.48 5.70
CA ASP A 107 14.30 12.26 6.37
C ASP A 107 13.18 11.54 7.15
N GLN A 108 12.30 12.31 7.81
CA GLN A 108 11.14 11.75 8.53
C GLN A 108 10.11 11.15 7.56
N VAL A 109 9.87 11.80 6.42
CA VAL A 109 9.00 11.28 5.36
C VAL A 109 9.54 9.94 4.86
N CYS A 110 10.83 9.85 4.50
CA CYS A 110 11.44 8.59 4.05
C CYS A 110 11.25 7.46 5.08
N LEU A 111 11.44 7.74 6.37
CA LEU A 111 11.28 6.75 7.42
C LEU A 111 9.82 6.26 7.58
N LEU A 112 8.83 7.13 7.37
CA LEU A 112 7.41 6.74 7.37
C LEU A 112 7.07 5.85 6.16
N LEU A 113 7.61 6.18 4.99
CA LEU A 113 7.40 5.40 3.77
C LEU A 113 8.06 4.00 3.87
N ASP A 114 9.27 3.91 4.43
CA ASP A 114 9.93 2.63 4.68
C ASP A 114 9.11 1.75 5.65
N GLN A 115 8.52 2.34 6.69
CA GLN A 115 7.63 1.62 7.61
C GLN A 115 6.36 1.13 6.91
N ALA A 116 5.79 1.94 6.03
CA ALA A 116 4.64 1.55 5.21
C ALA A 116 5.00 0.34 4.31
N CYS A 117 6.14 0.36 3.61
CA CYS A 117 6.59 -0.77 2.79
C CYS A 117 6.74 -2.06 3.62
N LEU A 118 7.37 -1.98 4.80
CA LEU A 118 7.53 -3.15 5.69
C LEU A 118 6.19 -3.74 6.17
N LEU A 119 5.17 -2.90 6.39
CA LEU A 119 3.83 -3.37 6.74
C LEU A 119 3.13 -4.01 5.54
N LEU A 120 3.29 -3.46 4.34
CA LEU A 120 2.75 -4.05 3.11
C LEU A 120 3.36 -5.43 2.82
N ASP A 121 4.65 -5.62 3.08
CA ASP A 121 5.29 -6.95 2.97
C ASP A 121 4.66 -7.96 3.96
N GLN A 122 4.33 -7.53 5.19
CA GLN A 122 3.64 -8.38 6.16
C GLN A 122 2.22 -8.73 5.71
N VAL A 123 1.51 -7.77 5.11
CA VAL A 123 0.18 -7.96 4.52
C VAL A 123 0.25 -9.01 3.40
N CYS A 124 1.21 -8.93 2.48
CA CYS A 124 1.41 -9.95 1.45
C CYS A 124 1.63 -11.35 2.04
N LEU A 125 2.47 -11.49 3.08
CA LEU A 125 2.72 -12.77 3.74
C LEU A 125 1.47 -13.36 4.41
N LEU A 126 0.58 -12.52 4.96
CA LEU A 126 -0.68 -12.97 5.55
C LEU A 126 -1.69 -13.42 4.48
N LEU A 127 -1.73 -12.74 3.33
CA LEU A 127 -2.55 -13.13 2.19
C LEU A 127 -2.10 -14.47 1.62
N ASP A 128 -0.79 -14.69 1.47
CA ASP A 128 -0.25 -15.99 1.04
C ASP A 128 -0.66 -17.13 2.00
N GLN A 129 -0.65 -16.87 3.32
CA GLN A 129 -1.12 -17.84 4.32
C GLN A 129 -2.62 -18.12 4.19
N ALA A 130 -3.43 -17.10 3.92
CA ALA A 130 -4.86 -17.26 3.67
C ALA A 130 -5.11 -18.14 2.43
N CYS A 131 -4.41 -17.90 1.32
CA CYS A 131 -4.48 -18.74 0.11
C CYS A 131 -4.13 -20.21 0.40
N LEU A 132 -3.04 -20.46 1.14
CA LEU A 132 -2.64 -21.82 1.51
C LEU A 132 -3.67 -22.55 2.38
N LEU A 133 -4.39 -21.83 3.25
CA LEU A 133 -5.48 -22.41 4.03
C LEU A 133 -6.70 -22.72 3.16
N LEU A 134 -7.03 -21.85 2.20
CA LEU A 134 -8.12 -22.08 1.25
C LEU A 134 -7.85 -23.31 0.37
N ASP A 135 -6.62 -23.46 -0.12
CA ASP A 135 -6.22 -24.66 -0.87
C ASP A 135 -6.42 -25.95 -0.06
N GLN A 136 -6.11 -25.92 1.25
CA GLN A 136 -6.36 -27.06 2.14
C GLN A 136 -7.85 -27.35 2.31
N VAL A 137 -8.69 -26.31 2.36
CA VAL A 137 -10.14 -26.46 2.42
C VAL A 137 -10.66 -27.09 1.12
N CYS A 138 -10.22 -26.61 -0.05
CA CYS A 138 -10.58 -27.21 -1.34
C CYS A 138 -10.21 -28.69 -1.41
N LEU A 139 -8.99 -29.05 -1.01
CA LEU A 139 -8.53 -30.46 -0.98
C LEU A 139 -9.36 -31.34 -0.03
N LEU A 140 -9.85 -30.78 1.09
CA LEU A 140 -10.75 -31.49 2.00
C LEU A 140 -12.11 -31.72 1.34
N LEU A 141 -12.71 -30.69 0.73
CA LEU A 141 -14.01 -30.76 0.08
C LEU A 141 -14.03 -31.74 -1.10
N ASP A 142 -12.98 -31.73 -1.93
CA ASP A 142 -12.79 -32.66 -3.04
C ASP A 142 -12.79 -34.13 -2.57
N GLN A 143 -12.20 -34.42 -1.40
CA GLN A 143 -12.17 -35.77 -0.84
C GLN A 143 -13.54 -36.24 -0.33
N VAL A 144 -14.45 -35.33 0.02
CA VAL A 144 -15.80 -35.68 0.51
C VAL A 144 -16.84 -35.72 -0.62
N CYS A 145 -16.45 -35.48 -1.88
CA CYS A 145 -17.32 -35.42 -3.06
C CYS A 145 -18.46 -34.38 -2.90
N LEU A 146 -18.24 -33.31 -2.13
CA LEU A 146 -19.23 -32.27 -1.88
C LEU A 146 -18.97 -31.04 -2.76
N LEU A 147 -20.01 -30.70 -3.54
CA LEU A 147 -20.25 -29.47 -4.32
C LEU A 147 -19.07 -28.85 -5.11
N ASP A 148 -19.07 -29.10 -6.42
CA ASP A 148 -18.33 -28.30 -7.42
C ASP A 148 -18.49 -26.78 -7.23
N GLN A 149 -19.62 -26.32 -6.69
CA GLN A 149 -19.91 -24.90 -6.48
C GLN A 149 -19.12 -24.28 -5.33
N ALA A 150 -18.85 -25.01 -4.24
CA ALA A 150 -18.07 -24.49 -3.11
C ALA A 150 -16.60 -24.34 -3.51
N CYS A 151 -16.03 -25.33 -4.19
CA CYS A 151 -14.67 -25.25 -4.73
C CYS A 151 -14.52 -24.07 -5.72
N LEU A 152 -15.50 -23.85 -6.61
CA LEU A 152 -15.49 -22.69 -7.52
C LEU A 152 -15.53 -21.34 -6.80
N LEU A 153 -16.22 -21.22 -5.66
CA LEU A 153 -16.24 -19.99 -4.86
C LEU A 153 -14.88 -19.76 -4.19
N LEU A 154 -14.27 -20.81 -3.64
CA LEU A 154 -12.95 -20.73 -3.01
C LEU A 154 -11.85 -20.40 -4.03
N ASP A 155 -11.90 -20.98 -5.24
CA ASP A 155 -10.99 -20.63 -6.33
C ASP A 155 -11.10 -19.15 -6.72
N GLN A 156 -12.33 -18.59 -6.73
CA GLN A 156 -12.55 -17.16 -6.96
C GLN A 156 -11.94 -16.31 -5.84
N VAL A 157 -12.04 -16.75 -4.59
CA VAL A 157 -11.42 -16.06 -3.45
C VAL A 157 -9.90 -16.06 -3.62
N CYS A 158 -9.27 -17.20 -3.92
CA CYS A 158 -7.82 -17.27 -4.15
C CYS A 158 -7.36 -16.30 -5.25
N LEU A 159 -8.11 -16.21 -6.37
CA LEU A 159 -7.80 -15.26 -7.44
C LEU A 159 -7.89 -13.79 -7.00
N LEU A 160 -8.86 -13.44 -6.15
CA LEU A 160 -8.98 -12.08 -5.60
C LEU A 160 -7.80 -11.74 -4.67
N LEU A 161 -7.38 -12.70 -3.84
CA LEU A 161 -6.22 -12.53 -2.95
C LEU A 161 -4.91 -12.39 -3.76
N ASP A 162 -4.72 -13.20 -4.81
CA ASP A 162 -3.57 -13.07 -5.71
C ASP A 162 -3.54 -11.69 -6.38
N GLN A 163 -4.70 -11.19 -6.82
CA GLN A 163 -4.81 -9.85 -7.40
C GLN A 163 -4.49 -8.76 -6.37
N ALA A 164 -4.94 -8.90 -5.13
CA ALA A 164 -4.59 -8.01 -4.03
C ALA A 164 -3.07 -7.98 -3.80
N CYS A 165 -2.40 -9.14 -3.73
CA CYS A 165 -0.94 -9.22 -3.59
C CYS A 165 -0.21 -8.50 -4.73
N LEU A 166 -0.68 -8.62 -5.99
CA LEU A 166 -0.08 -7.93 -7.12
C LEU A 166 -0.18 -6.40 -7.00
N LEU A 167 -1.35 -5.88 -6.57
CA LEU A 167 -1.56 -4.45 -6.36
C LEU A 167 -0.73 -3.90 -5.20
N LEU A 168 -0.59 -4.67 -4.11
CA LEU A 168 0.27 -4.32 -2.98
C LEU A 168 1.74 -4.21 -3.39
N ASN A 169 2.23 -5.18 -4.16
CA ASN A 169 3.58 -5.11 -4.71
C ASN A 169 3.78 -3.88 -5.60
N GLN A 170 2.77 -3.50 -6.39
CA GLN A 170 2.83 -2.28 -7.19
C GLN A 170 2.85 -1.02 -6.31
N ALA A 171 2.08 -0.99 -5.21
CA ALA A 171 2.11 0.11 -4.26
C ALA A 171 3.49 0.24 -3.59
N CYS A 172 4.09 -0.86 -3.12
CA CYS A 172 5.46 -0.85 -2.57
C CYS A 172 6.47 -0.27 -3.56
N LEU A 173 6.43 -0.70 -4.83
CA LEU A 173 7.34 -0.20 -5.86
C LEU A 173 7.17 1.30 -6.12
N LEU A 174 5.96 1.85 -5.98
CA LEU A 174 5.73 3.30 -6.07
C LEU A 174 6.30 4.02 -4.86
N LEU A 175 6.09 3.51 -3.65
CA LEU A 175 6.63 4.10 -2.42
C LEU A 175 8.17 4.11 -2.44
N ASP A 176 8.80 3.02 -2.86
CA ASP A 176 10.26 2.94 -3.03
C ASP A 176 10.77 3.98 -4.03
N GLN A 177 10.04 4.21 -5.12
CA GLN A 177 10.39 5.27 -6.09
C GLN A 177 10.30 6.65 -5.46
N VAL A 178 9.28 6.91 -4.64
CA VAL A 178 9.15 8.18 -3.92
C VAL A 178 10.32 8.36 -2.95
N CYS A 179 10.69 7.34 -2.17
CA CYS A 179 11.85 7.40 -1.27
C CYS A 179 13.14 7.75 -2.03
N LEU A 180 13.40 7.08 -3.16
CA LEU A 180 14.59 7.34 -3.99
C LEU A 180 14.62 8.76 -4.56
N LEU A 181 13.46 9.32 -4.91
CA LEU A 181 13.35 10.69 -5.41
C LEU A 181 13.51 11.73 -4.31
N LEU A 182 12.98 11.46 -3.11
CA LEU A 182 13.14 12.32 -1.93
C LEU A 182 14.60 12.36 -1.48
N ASP A 183 15.29 11.22 -1.44
CA ASP A 183 16.72 11.15 -1.12
C ASP A 183 17.54 12.01 -2.08
N GLN A 184 17.25 11.98 -3.39
CA GLN A 184 17.94 12.81 -4.37
C GLN A 184 17.71 14.31 -4.15
N ALA A 185 16.52 14.71 -3.69
CA ALA A 185 16.19 16.09 -3.39
C ALA A 185 16.90 16.61 -2.13
N VAL A 186 17.25 15.74 -1.17
CA VAL A 186 18.00 16.12 0.06
C VAL A 186 19.49 16.40 -0.23
N TYR A 187 20.06 15.84 -1.30
CA TYR A 187 21.48 15.97 -1.65
C TYR A 187 21.81 17.06 -2.69
N PHE A 188 20.83 17.84 -3.14
CA PHE A 188 21.01 19.01 -4.02
C PHE A 188 20.87 20.33 -3.25
#